data_AF-A0A938MKX0-F1
#
_entry.id   AF-A0A938MKX0-F1
#
_cell.length_a   1.000
_cell.length_b   1.000
_cell.length_c   1.000
_cell.angle_alpha   90.00
_cell.angle_beta   90.00
_cell.angle_gamma   90.00
#
_symmetry.space_group_name_H-M   'P 1'
#
loop_
_entity.id
_entity.type
_entity.pdbx_description
1 polymer ?
#
loop_
_entity_poly.entity_id
_entity_poly.type
_entity_poly.pdbx_seq_one_letter_code
_entity_poly.pdbx_strand_id
1 'polypeptide(L)' 'MSVFGYLMPPNSSDLCQFVNHWLDMRRADGFLQALHDYWILGKPRPKIEPRWCILRDVLHWVR' A
#
# COMPACT_ATOMS: atom_id res chain seq x y z
N MET A 1 -16.08 -17.82 -5.53
CA MET A 1 -15.66 -16.84 -4.51
C MET A 1 -14.55 -17.48 -3.70
N SER A 2 -13.29 -17.14 -3.93
CA SER A 2 -12.19 -17.69 -3.14
C SER A 2 -12.06 -16.89 -1.84
N VAL A 3 -12.10 -17.59 -0.71
CA VAL A 3 -11.89 -16.98 0.62
C VAL A 3 -10.42 -17.16 0.96
N PHE A 4 -9.70 -16.05 1.13
CA PHE A 4 -8.32 -16.05 1.64
C PHE A 4 -8.33 -15.63 3.10
N GLY A 5 -7.48 -16.29 3.91
CA GLY A 5 -7.32 -15.99 5.32
C GLY A 5 -5.86 -16.05 5.73
N TYR A 6 -5.50 -15.28 6.75
CA TYR A 6 -4.18 -15.34 7.38
C TYR A 6 -4.20 -16.39 8.48
N LEU A 7 -3.28 -17.36 8.39
CA LEU A 7 -3.08 -18.32 9.47
C LEU A 7 -2.39 -17.64 10.64
N MET A 8 -2.85 -17.96 11.85
CA MET A 8 -2.32 -17.38 13.08
C MET A 8 -2.10 -18.45 14.14
N PRO A 9 -1.16 -18.23 15.07
CA PRO A 9 -0.96 -19.13 16.21
C PRO A 9 -2.22 -19.26 17.06
N PRO A 10 -2.46 -20.42 17.69
CA PRO A 10 -3.52 -20.56 18.67
C PRO A 10 -3.34 -19.54 19.81
N ASN A 11 -4.45 -19.10 20.41
CA ASN A 11 -4.50 -18.12 21.51
C ASN A 11 -3.94 -16.72 21.20
N SER A 12 -3.71 -16.37 19.93
CA SER A 12 -3.22 -15.05 19.51
C SER A 12 -4.34 -14.05 19.18
N SER A 13 -5.36 -13.97 20.04
CA SER A 13 -6.58 -13.20 19.74
C SER A 13 -6.34 -11.70 19.52
N ASP A 14 -5.38 -11.11 20.23
CA ASP A 14 -5.01 -9.70 20.07
C ASP A 14 -4.38 -9.43 18.70
N LEU A 15 -3.50 -10.33 18.23
CA LEU A 15 -2.90 -10.24 16.91
C LEU A 15 -3.96 -10.41 15.82
N CYS A 16 -4.90 -11.34 16.01
CA CYS A 16 -6.01 -11.55 15.10
C CYS A 16 -6.86 -10.29 14.96
N GLN A 17 -7.24 -9.68 16.09
CA GLN A 17 -7.98 -8.42 16.09
C GLN A 17 -7.18 -7.30 15.42
N PHE A 18 -5.91 -7.14 15.76
CA PHE A 18 -5.05 -6.12 15.16
C PHE A 18 -5.00 -6.23 13.62
N VAL A 19 -4.74 -7.43 13.10
CA VAL A 19 -4.67 -7.66 11.65
C VAL A 19 -6.02 -7.44 10.99
N ASN A 20 -7.13 -7.88 11.61
CA ASN A 20 -8.46 -7.64 11.06
C ASN A 20 -8.76 -6.13 10.94
N HIS A 21 -8.51 -5.35 11.99
CA HIS A 21 -8.69 -3.90 11.95
C HIS A 21 -7.79 -3.25 10.90
N TRP A 22 -6.54 -3.70 10.79
CA TRP A 22 -5.63 -3.23 9.77
C TRP A 22 -6.14 -3.52 8.35
N LEU A 23 -6.65 -4.73 8.10
CA LEU A 23 -7.24 -5.09 6.81
C LEU A 23 -8.46 -4.23 6.48
N ASP A 24 -9.32 -3.94 7.46
CA ASP A 24 -10.47 -3.07 7.26
C ASP A 24 -10.07 -1.64 6.93
N MET A 25 -9.06 -1.08 7.60
CA MET A 25 -8.49 0.22 7.23
C MET A 25 -7.92 0.21 5.81
N ARG A 26 -7.22 -0.86 5.41
CA ARG A 26 -6.64 -0.98 4.07
C ARG A 26 -7.67 -1.20 2.97
N ARG A 27 -8.90 -1.63 3.28
CA ARG A 27 -10.03 -1.69 2.34
C ARG A 27 -10.62 -0.31 2.06
N ALA A 28 -10.63 0.57 3.06
CA ALA A 28 -11.12 1.93 2.89
C ALA A 28 -10.12 2.82 2.12
N ASP A 29 -8.83 2.53 2.26
CA ASP A 29 -7.74 3.29 1.64
C ASP A 29 -7.34 2.61 0.31
N GLY A 30 -7.45 3.28 -0.84
CA GLY A 30 -7.27 2.73 -2.21
C GLY A 30 -5.94 2.00 -2.51
N PHE A 31 -5.08 1.87 -1.49
CA PHE A 31 -3.90 1.03 -1.41
C PHE A 31 -4.11 -0.42 -1.87
N LEU A 32 -5.23 -1.06 -1.51
CA LEU A 32 -5.51 -2.44 -1.93
C LEU A 32 -5.64 -2.57 -3.45
N GLN A 33 -6.27 -1.58 -4.10
CA GLN A 33 -6.39 -1.54 -5.55
C GLN A 33 -5.02 -1.37 -6.21
N ALA A 34 -4.18 -0.49 -5.68
CA ALA A 34 -2.83 -0.27 -6.20
C ALA A 34 -1.93 -1.52 -6.09
N LEU A 35 -2.03 -2.24 -4.97
CA LEU A 35 -1.32 -3.51 -4.78
C LEU A 35 -1.83 -4.59 -5.74
N HIS A 36 -3.15 -4.72 -5.90
CA HIS A 36 -3.76 -5.68 -6.81
C HIS A 36 -3.34 -5.42 -8.26
N ASP A 37 -3.45 -4.17 -8.70
CA ASP A 37 -3.05 -3.74 -10.04
C ASP A 37 -1.59 -4.09 -10.32
N TYR A 38 -0.69 -3.88 -9.36
CA TYR A 38 0.73 -4.17 -9.53
C TYR A 38 1.05 -5.68 -9.48
N TRP A 39 0.62 -6.38 -8.42
CA TRP A 39 1.04 -7.76 -8.16
C TRP A 39 0.21 -8.81 -8.89
N ILE A 40 -1.09 -8.57 -9.10
CA ILE A 40 -2.00 -9.54 -9.72
C ILE A 40 -2.18 -9.24 -11.21
N LEU A 41 -2.38 -7.97 -11.57
CA LEU A 41 -2.60 -7.57 -12.97
C LEU A 41 -1.32 -7.16 -13.71
N GLY A 42 -0.17 -7.08 -13.03
CA GLY A 42 1.10 -6.70 -13.63
C GLY A 42 1.14 -5.27 -14.18
N LYS A 43 0.26 -4.39 -13.73
CA LYS A 43 0.25 -2.98 -14.16
C LYS A 43 1.46 -2.27 -13.55
N PRO A 44 2.31 -1.62 -14.35
CA PRO A 44 3.47 -0.91 -13.84
C PRO A 44 3.02 0.28 -12.99
N ARG A 45 3.75 0.56 -11.90
CA ARG A 45 3.54 1.79 -11.13
C ARG A 45 3.91 2.99 -12.01
N PRO A 46 3.19 4.12 -11.90
CA PRO A 46 3.59 5.34 -12.58
C PRO A 46 5.02 5.71 -12.18
N LYS A 47 5.77 6.28 -13.13
CA LYS A 47 7.09 6.84 -12.82
C LYS A 47 6.92 7.88 -11.71
N ILE A 48 7.64 7.67 -10.62
CA ILE A 48 7.71 8.65 -9.55
C ILE A 48 8.66 9.73 -10.03
N GLU A 49 8.09 10.81 -10.54
CA GLU A 49 8.86 12.02 -10.78
C GLU A 49 9.34 12.60 -9.44
N PRO A 50 10.49 13.28 -9.42
CA PRO A 50 10.95 13.97 -8.22
C PRO A 50 9.83 14.83 -7.65
N ARG A 51 9.57 14.70 -6.34
CA ARG A 51 8.63 15.60 -5.66
C ARG A 51 9.09 17.04 -5.86
N TRP A 52 8.14 17.94 -6.09
CA TRP A 52 8.42 19.35 -6.32
C TRP A 52 9.32 19.94 -5.23
N CYS A 53 10.36 20.66 -5.63
CA CYS A 53 11.43 21.16 -4.79
C CYS A 53 11.81 22.57 -5.24
N ILE A 54 11.73 23.56 -4.35
CA ILE A 54 12.08 24.96 -4.65
C ILE A 54 13.51 25.07 -5.19
N LEU A 55 14.48 24.36 -4.60
CA LEU A 55 15.89 24.42 -5.01
C LEU A 55 16.09 24.01 -6.47
N ARG A 56 15.33 23.03 -6.96
CA ARG A 56 15.43 22.51 -8.34
C ARG A 56 14.46 23.20 -9.29
N ASP A 57 13.20 23.34 -8.88
CA ASP A 57 12.08 23.71 -9.76
C ASP A 57 11.82 25.24 -9.78
N VAL A 58 12.37 26.00 -8.83
CA VAL A 58 12.27 27.48 -8.79
C VAL A 58 13.65 28.15 -8.89
N LEU A 59 14.62 27.68 -8.10
CA LEU A 59 15.96 28.30 -8.03
C LEU A 59 16.98 27.69 -8.99
N HIS A 60 16.73 26.48 -9.49
CA HIS A 60 17.59 25.75 -10.43
C HIS A 60 19.04 25.51 -9.94
N TRP A 61 19.26 25.39 -8.62
CA TRP A 61 20.59 25.19 -8.02
C TRP A 61 21.07 23.73 -8.06
N VAL A 62 20.15 22.79 -8.22
CA VAL A 62 20.42 21.36 -8.34
C VAL A 62 19.61 20.84 -9.52
N ARG A 63 20.13 19.84 -10.25
CA ARG A 63 19.40 19.16 -11.33
C ARG A 63 18.51 18.04 -10.79
#